data_AF-B0CXY9-F1
#
_entry.id   AF-B0CXY9-F1
#
_cell.length_a   1.000
_cell.length_b   1.000
_cell.length_c   1.000
_cell.angle_alpha   90.00
_cell.angle_beta   90.00
_cell.angle_gamma   90.00
#
_symmetry.space_group_name_H-M   'P 1'
#
loop_
_entity.id
_entity.type
_entity.pdbx_description
1 polymer ?
#
loop_
_entity_poly.entity_id
_entity_poly.type
_entity_poly.pdbx_seq_one_letter_code
_entity_poly.pdbx_strand_id
1 'polypeptide(L)'
;MEEAVESDDDEIIEVGPDGLRVVSDCLESLLIQNGENDAVRTCRLCDARFRMGYVTVAREPFVNATEDELVLHFTSEHAEAWHALRTEV
;
A
#
# COMPACT_ATOMS: atom_id res chain seq x y z
N MET A 1 8.68 18.42 -37.83
CA MET A 1 9.11 17.22 -37.11
C MET A 1 9.73 17.74 -35.83
N GLU A 2 8.95 18.08 -34.80
CA GLU A 2 8.12 17.14 -33.98
C GLU A 2 9.04 15.99 -33.53
N GLU A 3 9.25 15.75 -32.25
CA GLU A 3 8.23 15.31 -31.28
C GLU A 3 8.60 15.74 -29.85
N ALA A 4 7.63 16.32 -29.13
CA ALA A 4 7.69 16.44 -27.67
C ALA A 4 7.18 15.12 -27.09
N VAL A 5 8.04 14.41 -26.36
CA VAL A 5 7.66 13.24 -25.58
C VAL A 5 7.08 13.71 -24.25
N GLU A 6 5.80 14.07 -24.25
CA GLU A 6 5.00 14.16 -23.03
C GLU A 6 4.70 12.73 -22.59
N SER A 7 5.61 12.16 -21.78
CA SER A 7 5.39 10.88 -21.10
C SER A 7 4.49 11.16 -19.90
N ASP A 8 3.20 11.35 -20.19
CA ASP A 8 2.12 11.44 -19.21
C ASP A 8 1.84 10.01 -18.74
N ASP A 9 2.60 9.56 -17.75
CA ASP A 9 2.30 8.37 -16.96
C ASP A 9 1.16 8.73 -16.00
N ASP A 10 -0.01 9.03 -16.58
CA ASP A 10 -1.25 9.32 -15.87
C ASP A 10 -1.79 7.97 -15.35
N GLU A 11 -1.10 7.41 -14.34
CA GLU A 11 -1.65 6.31 -13.56
C GLU A 11 -2.97 6.84 -12.98
N ILE A 12 -4.09 6.34 -13.49
CA ILE A 12 -5.43 6.80 -13.09
C ILE A 12 -5.64 6.37 -11.64
N ILE A 13 -5.27 7.25 -10.71
CA ILE A 13 -5.47 7.02 -9.27
C ILE A 13 -6.97 7.16 -9.01
N GLU A 14 -7.62 6.05 -8.65
CA GLU A 14 -9.03 6.09 -8.26
C GLU A 14 -9.18 6.86 -6.95
N VAL A 15 -9.85 8.01 -7.02
CA VAL A 15 -10.14 8.87 -5.86
C VAL A 15 -11.54 8.56 -5.32
N GLY A 16 -11.61 8.26 -4.02
CA GLY A 16 -12.86 8.02 -3.31
C GLY A 16 -13.71 9.29 -3.11
N PRO A 17 -14.93 9.13 -2.58
CA PRO A 17 -15.87 10.25 -2.36
C PRO A 17 -15.34 11.31 -1.38
N ASP A 18 -14.35 10.97 -0.56
CA ASP A 18 -13.69 11.87 0.39
C ASP A 18 -12.59 12.75 -0.26
N GLY A 19 -12.34 12.61 -1.57
CA GLY A 19 -11.25 13.31 -2.25
C GLY A 19 -9.87 12.73 -1.95
N LEU A 20 -9.82 11.51 -1.41
CA LEU A 20 -8.61 10.75 -1.08
C LEU A 20 -8.55 9.49 -1.94
N ARG A 21 -7.35 8.96 -2.19
CA ARG A 21 -7.15 7.68 -2.89
C ARG A 21 -7.99 6.56 -2.26
N VAL A 22 -8.58 5.70 -3.10
CA VAL A 22 -9.40 4.58 -2.64
C VAL A 22 -8.57 3.59 -1.82
N VAL A 23 -9.22 2.99 -0.82
CA VAL A 23 -8.56 2.08 0.12
C VAL A 23 -7.96 0.88 -0.59
N SER A 24 -8.72 0.23 -1.48
CA SER A 24 -8.29 -1.00 -2.15
C SER A 24 -7.01 -0.79 -2.95
N ASP A 25 -6.92 0.32 -3.70
CA ASP A 25 -5.72 0.69 -4.44
C ASP A 25 -4.51 0.96 -3.51
N CYS A 26 -4.73 1.68 -2.41
CA CYS A 26 -3.68 1.90 -1.40
C CYS A 26 -3.19 0.58 -0.80
N LEU A 27 -4.10 -0.37 -0.57
CA LEU A 27 -3.77 -1.69 -0.06
C LEU A 27 -2.97 -2.50 -1.09
N GLU A 28 -3.30 -2.43 -2.38
CA GLU A 28 -2.52 -3.08 -3.44
C GLU A 28 -1.10 -2.53 -3.54
N SER A 29 -0.92 -1.23 -3.31
CA SER A 29 0.41 -0.59 -3.29
C SER A 29 1.26 -0.97 -2.07
N LEU A 30 0.61 -1.17 -0.91
CA LEU A 30 1.28 -1.42 0.37
C LEU A 30 1.38 -2.91 0.74
N LEU A 31 0.65 -3.79 0.08
CA LEU A 31 0.64 -5.21 0.36
C LEU A 31 1.39 -5.99 -0.71
N ILE A 32 2.27 -6.87 -0.24
CA ILE A 32 2.94 -7.85 -1.08
C ILE A 32 2.04 -9.08 -1.12
N GLN A 33 1.45 -9.36 -2.28
CA GLN A 33 0.73 -10.60 -2.54
C GLN A 33 1.75 -11.74 -2.69
N ASN A 34 1.56 -12.83 -1.95
CA ASN A 34 2.40 -13.99 -2.13
C ASN A 34 1.89 -14.76 -3.36
N GLY A 35 2.69 -14.86 -4.42
CA GLY A 35 2.25 -15.39 -5.73
C GLY A 35 1.70 -16.82 -5.73
N GLU A 36 1.85 -17.56 -4.63
CA GLU A 36 1.26 -18.88 -4.43
C GLU A 36 -0.12 -18.85 -3.74
N ASN A 37 -0.45 -17.79 -2.99
CA ASN A 37 -1.71 -17.62 -2.27
C ASN A 37 -2.09 -16.15 -2.11
N ASP A 38 -3.12 -15.70 -2.84
CA ASP A 38 -3.69 -14.35 -2.72
C ASP A 38 -4.28 -14.06 -1.32
N ALA A 39 -4.63 -15.14 -0.62
CA ALA A 39 -5.06 -15.10 0.77
C ALA A 39 -3.93 -14.71 1.74
N VAL A 40 -2.67 -14.72 1.31
CA VAL A 40 -1.51 -14.38 2.15
C VAL A 40 -0.92 -13.06 1.66
N ARG A 41 -1.11 -12.02 2.46
CA ARG A 41 -0.67 -10.66 2.16
C ARG A 41 0.32 -10.18 3.21
N THR A 42 1.41 -9.55 2.80
CA THR A 42 2.41 -9.03 3.74
C THR A 42 2.48 -7.51 3.65
N CYS A 43 2.49 -6.81 4.78
CA CYS A 43 2.70 -5.36 4.79
C CYS A 43 4.13 -5.03 4.34
N ARG A 44 4.26 -4.32 3.21
CA ARG A 44 5.52 -3.88 2.63
C ARG A 44 6.29 -2.94 3.57
N LEU A 45 5.58 -2.12 4.33
CA LEU A 45 6.20 -1.19 5.30
C LEU A 45 6.79 -1.94 6.50
N CYS A 46 6.11 -2.99 6.98
CA CYS A 46 6.64 -3.87 8.01
C CYS A 46 7.87 -4.64 7.53
N ASP A 47 7.81 -5.22 6.33
CA ASP A 47 8.96 -5.90 5.71
C ASP A 47 10.14 -4.94 5.52
N ALA A 48 9.89 -3.73 5.03
CA ALA A 48 10.92 -2.70 4.89
C ALA A 48 11.56 -2.32 6.23
N ARG A 49 10.75 -2.10 7.29
CA ARG A 49 11.25 -1.83 8.66
C ARG A 49 12.15 -2.95 9.17
N PHE A 50 11.78 -4.21 8.90
CA PHE A 50 12.59 -5.37 9.28
C PHE A 50 13.90 -5.43 8.48
N ARG A 51 13.84 -5.30 7.16
CA ARG A 51 15.03 -5.32 6.28
C ARG A 51 16.01 -4.20 6.57
N MET A 52 15.52 -3.03 6.97
CA MET A 52 16.33 -1.89 7.39
C MET A 52 16.86 -2.02 8.83
N GLY A 53 16.43 -3.04 9.59
CA GLY A 53 16.86 -3.27 10.96
C GLY A 53 16.22 -2.36 12.01
N TYR A 54 15.13 -1.65 11.67
CA TYR A 54 14.35 -0.87 12.64
C TYR A 54 13.58 -1.76 13.61
N VAL A 55 13.24 -2.98 13.16
CA VAL A 55 12.66 -4.03 14.00
C VAL A 55 13.49 -5.30 13.85
N THR A 56 13.61 -6.05 14.95
CA THR A 56 14.41 -7.29 14.99
C THR A 56 13.62 -8.54 14.65
N VAL A 57 12.29 -8.43 14.56
CA VAL A 57 11.37 -9.53 14.26
C VAL A 57 10.52 -9.15 13.06
N ALA A 58 10.48 -10.04 12.07
CA ALA A 58 9.61 -9.88 10.91
C ALA A 58 8.14 -10.00 11.32
N ARG A 59 7.28 -9.17 10.75
CA ARG A 59 5.82 -9.25 10.98
C ARG A 59 5.29 -10.52 10.33
N GLU A 60 4.35 -11.18 11.01
CA GLU A 60 3.61 -12.29 10.42
C GLU A 60 2.76 -11.78 9.24
N PRO A 61 2.64 -12.57 8.16
CA PRO A 61 1.77 -12.22 7.06
C PRO A 61 0.29 -12.29 7.48
N PHE A 62 -0.53 -11.46 6.85
CA PHE A 62 -1.98 -11.48 6.98
C PHE A 62 -2.54 -12.64 6.17
N VAL A 63 -3.20 -13.59 6.84
CA VAL A 63 -3.78 -14.78 6.22
C VAL A 63 -5.30 -14.67 6.25
N ASN A 64 -5.94 -14.58 5.08
CA ASN A 64 -7.38 -14.31 4.91
C ASN A 64 -7.86 -13.05 5.64
N ALA A 65 -7.01 -12.04 5.80
CA ALA A 65 -7.41 -10.79 6.43
C ALA A 65 -8.35 -10.01 5.52
N THR A 66 -9.36 -9.42 6.13
CA THR A 66 -10.28 -8.50 5.47
C THR A 66 -9.61 -7.15 5.19
N GLU A 67 -10.14 -6.39 4.24
CA GLU A 67 -9.66 -5.03 3.96
C GLU A 67 -9.71 -4.14 5.21
N ASP A 68 -10.75 -4.30 6.04
CA ASP A 68 -10.89 -3.55 7.30
C ASP A 68 -9.75 -3.85 8.29
N GLU A 69 -9.37 -5.12 8.44
CA GLU A 69 -8.23 -5.53 9.29
C GLU A 69 -6.89 -4.97 8.76
N LEU A 70 -6.73 -4.95 7.44
CA LEU A 70 -5.55 -4.40 6.80
C LEU A 70 -5.48 -2.88 6.99
N VAL A 71 -6.60 -2.18 6.79
CA VAL A 71 -6.72 -0.73 7.06
C VAL A 71 -6.46 -0.43 8.53
N LEU A 72 -7.00 -1.23 9.45
CA LEU A 72 -6.76 -1.06 10.89
C LEU A 72 -5.27 -1.17 11.21
N HIS A 73 -4.56 -2.11 10.59
CA HIS A 73 -3.11 -2.22 10.72
C HIS A 73 -2.40 -0.97 10.20
N PHE A 74 -2.75 -0.48 9.01
CA PHE A 74 -2.11 0.70 8.44
C PHE A 74 -2.40 1.98 9.22
N THR A 75 -3.63 2.17 9.68
CA THR A 75 -4.03 3.32 10.50
C THR A 75 -3.46 3.27 11.91
N SER A 76 -3.13 2.11 12.45
CA SER A 76 -2.55 1.98 13.80
C SER A 76 -1.01 1.99 13.81
N GLU A 77 -0.38 1.26 12.89
CA GLU A 77 1.08 1.00 12.90
C GLU A 77 1.87 1.87 11.91
N HIS A 78 1.17 2.38 10.89
CA HIS A 78 1.71 3.12 9.76
C HIS A 78 0.89 4.38 9.44
N ALA A 79 0.25 4.98 10.45
CA ALA A 79 -0.74 6.04 10.27
C ALA A 79 -0.26 7.19 9.39
N GLU A 80 0.98 7.64 9.60
CA GLU A 80 1.60 8.73 8.83
C GLU A 80 1.79 8.35 7.36
N ALA A 81 2.33 7.16 7.10
CA ALA A 81 2.53 6.67 5.73
C ALA A 81 1.21 6.39 5.02
N TRP A 82 0.22 5.88 5.74
CA TRP A 82 -1.13 5.65 5.23
C TRP A 82 -1.81 6.96 4.84
N HIS A 83 -1.76 7.97 5.72
CA HIS A 83 -2.32 9.28 5.43
C HIS A 83 -1.61 9.93 4.23
N ALA A 84 -0.27 9.91 4.21
CA ALA A 84 0.52 10.45 3.10
C ALA A 84 0.14 9.82 1.76
N LEU A 85 0.08 8.48 1.71
CA LEU A 85 -0.31 7.74 0.51
C LEU A 85 -1.73 8.11 0.05
N ARG A 86 -2.68 8.24 0.97
CA ARG A 86 -4.06 8.59 0.63
C ARG A 86 -4.25 10.03 0.16
N THR A 87 -3.36 10.93 0.54
CA THR A 87 -3.34 12.32 0.09
C THR A 87 -2.50 12.55 -1.17
N GLU A 88 -1.74 11.56 -1.62
CA GLU A 88 -1.00 11.60 -2.86
C GLU A 88 -1.96 11.24 -4.01
N VAL A 89 -2.71 12.27 -4.44
CA VAL A 89 -3.69 12.26 -5.53
C VAL A 89 -3.39 13.35 -6.54
#